data_AF-A0A958NUH7-F1
#
_entry.id   AF-A0A958NUH7-F1
#
_cell.length_a   1.000
_cell.length_b   1.000
_cell.length_c   1.000
_cell.angle_alpha   90.00
_cell.angle_beta   90.00
_cell.angle_gamma   90.00
#
_symmetry.space_group_name_H-M   'P 1'
#
loop_
_entity.id
_entity.type
_entity.pdbx_description
1 polymer ?
#
loop_
_entity_poly.entity_id
_entity_poly.type
_entity_poly.pdbx_seq_one_letter_code
_entity_poly.pdbx_strand_id
1 'polypeptide(L)'
;MKHRLFLLALIASVRLFAVPEPRLLINASLESAIKPGAPAILELKYVDKDENGEELVIKDIKTVMGKTMHLVVVKADLSSFAHFHPFFDPTTGIFQAPIHLPTAHPDNQDSLRAFPEAGEYLIYTEVKSTSKGILLHALDQKTAGEATFRPLHPDTPQADGIYVHYLDEKGQKAEAGARYRTEISISQTPGEGGDLFTFEFLLKEKTNSGYNEVESLQPWLMMGGHAILLSSHGETAKDRVFAHEHSGRPEKGGRLHFSYFARGGMAPDLYRMWMQFKHKGTVLTLPLTFAYPLQ
;
A
#
# COMPACT_ATOMS: atom_id res chain seq x y z
N MET A 1 -38.55 50.45 -12.52
CA MET A 1 -37.54 50.13 -11.50
C MET A 1 -37.14 48.66 -11.65
N LYS A 2 -35.94 48.35 -12.15
CA LYS A 2 -35.38 46.99 -12.17
C LYS A 2 -34.16 46.99 -11.26
N HIS A 3 -34.27 46.39 -10.09
CA HIS A 3 -33.14 46.23 -9.17
C HIS A 3 -32.19 45.16 -9.73
N ARG A 4 -30.95 45.56 -10.05
CA ARG A 4 -29.86 44.62 -10.31
C ARG A 4 -29.24 44.24 -8.96
N LEU A 5 -29.40 42.98 -8.57
CA LEU A 5 -28.71 42.37 -7.44
C LEU A 5 -27.24 42.20 -7.84
N PHE A 6 -26.32 42.91 -7.18
CA PHE A 6 -24.89 42.68 -7.32
C PHE A 6 -24.52 41.48 -6.43
N LEU A 7 -24.17 40.35 -7.05
CA LEU A 7 -23.59 39.21 -6.35
C LEU A 7 -22.12 39.55 -6.06
N LEU A 8 -21.81 39.89 -4.81
CA LEU A 8 -20.43 40.01 -4.34
C LEU A 8 -19.83 38.60 -4.31
N ALA A 9 -18.97 38.27 -5.28
CA ALA A 9 -18.18 37.06 -5.23
C ALA A 9 -17.07 37.26 -4.18
N LEU A 10 -17.25 36.62 -3.01
CA LEU A 10 -16.20 36.49 -2.02
C LEU A 10 -15.17 35.50 -2.57
N ILE A 11 -14.10 36.01 -3.20
CA ILE A 11 -12.95 35.21 -3.59
C ILE A 11 -12.21 34.84 -2.30
N ALA A 12 -12.59 33.71 -1.70
CA ALA A 12 -11.73 33.06 -0.72
C ALA A 12 -10.46 32.65 -1.46
N SER A 13 -9.35 33.33 -1.16
CA SER A 13 -8.03 32.94 -1.63
C SER A 13 -7.68 31.59 -1.02
N VAL A 14 -7.96 30.51 -1.76
CA VAL A 14 -7.41 29.20 -1.47
C VAL A 14 -5.90 29.34 -1.67
N ARG A 15 -5.15 29.51 -0.58
CA ARG A 15 -3.70 29.30 -0.62
C ARG A 15 -3.51 27.81 -0.91
N LEU A 16 -3.28 27.47 -2.17
CA LEU A 16 -2.65 26.19 -2.51
C LEU A 16 -1.27 26.22 -1.87
N PHE A 17 -1.12 25.58 -0.72
CA PHE A 17 0.21 25.29 -0.21
C PHE A 17 0.88 24.32 -1.20
N ALA A 18 2.13 24.60 -1.55
CA ALA A 18 2.93 23.63 -2.28
C ALA A 18 2.94 22.30 -1.50
N VAL A 19 2.74 21.20 -2.21
CA VAL A 19 2.85 19.88 -1.61
C VAL A 19 4.35 19.62 -1.40
N PRO A 20 4.81 19.34 -0.18
CA PRO A 20 6.22 19.06 0.08
C PRO A 20 6.76 17.97 -0.86
N GLU A 21 7.92 18.19 -1.47
CA GLU A 21 8.54 17.23 -2.37
C GLU A 21 9.28 16.15 -1.59
N PRO A 22 9.08 14.86 -1.92
CA PRO A 22 9.86 13.77 -1.35
C PRO A 22 11.25 13.73 -2.00
N ARG A 23 12.29 13.55 -1.18
CA ARG A 23 13.64 13.23 -1.64
C ARG A 23 14.07 11.88 -1.08
N LEU A 24 14.34 10.94 -1.98
CA LEU A 24 14.89 9.63 -1.66
C LEU A 24 16.41 9.64 -1.90
N LEU A 25 17.17 9.32 -0.87
CA LEU A 25 18.60 9.08 -0.92
C LEU A 25 18.86 7.60 -0.65
N ILE A 26 19.91 7.06 -1.26
CA ILE A 26 20.37 5.69 -1.07
C ILE A 26 21.77 5.78 -0.45
N ASN A 27 21.95 5.27 0.77
CA ASN A 27 23.20 5.36 1.51
C ASN A 27 23.77 6.80 1.55
N ALA A 28 22.95 7.76 1.98
CA ALA A 28 23.27 9.19 2.04
C ALA A 28 23.60 9.88 0.70
N SER A 29 23.26 9.29 -0.44
CA SER A 29 23.54 9.84 -1.77
C SER A 29 22.31 9.81 -2.69
N LEU A 30 22.08 10.91 -3.42
CA LEU A 30 21.04 11.00 -4.47
C LEU A 30 21.42 10.26 -5.75
N GLU A 31 22.72 10.02 -5.96
CA GLU A 31 23.25 9.43 -7.19
C GLU A 31 23.46 7.91 -7.07
N SER A 32 23.37 7.38 -5.85
CA SER A 32 23.57 5.95 -5.60
C SER A 32 22.39 5.14 -6.12
N ALA A 33 22.69 4.16 -6.96
CA ALA A 33 21.71 3.21 -7.44
C ALA A 33 21.42 2.12 -6.41
N ILE A 34 20.16 1.70 -6.32
CA ILE A 34 19.79 0.51 -5.56
C ILE A 34 20.30 -0.72 -6.32
N LYS A 35 21.12 -1.53 -5.64
CA LYS A 35 21.57 -2.83 -6.12
C LYS A 35 20.55 -3.88 -5.65
N PRO A 36 19.93 -4.66 -6.55
CA PRO A 36 18.96 -5.66 -6.15
C PRO A 36 19.49 -6.66 -5.14
N GLY A 37 18.70 -7.02 -4.13
CA GLY A 37 19.06 -8.02 -3.13
C GLY A 37 20.15 -7.60 -2.13
N ALA A 38 20.76 -6.43 -2.30
CA ALA A 38 21.90 -5.99 -1.50
C ALA A 38 21.49 -5.08 -0.33
N PRO A 39 22.15 -5.18 0.83
CA PRO A 39 21.96 -4.26 1.95
C PRO A 39 22.11 -2.79 1.54
N ALA A 40 21.15 -1.96 1.94
CA ALA A 40 21.20 -0.51 1.78
C ALA A 40 20.34 0.19 2.84
N ILE A 41 20.55 1.50 3.00
CA ILE A 41 19.68 2.37 3.77
C ILE A 41 18.98 3.31 2.79
N LEU A 42 17.65 3.22 2.75
CA LEU A 42 16.82 4.23 2.11
C LEU A 42 16.60 5.38 3.08
N GLU A 43 16.83 6.60 2.63
CA GLU A 43 16.62 7.80 3.43
C GLU A 43 15.63 8.70 2.72
N LEU A 44 14.52 9.02 3.38
CA LEU A 44 13.50 9.92 2.82
C LEU A 44 13.40 11.18 3.66
N LYS A 45 13.30 12.33 3.00
CA LYS A 45 12.87 13.58 3.62
C LYS A 45 11.85 14.28 2.75
N TYR A 46 10.94 15.03 3.37
CA TYR A 46 10.00 15.89 2.67
C TYR A 46 10.47 17.32 2.80
N VAL A 47 10.56 18.01 1.67
CA VAL A 47 11.07 19.37 1.58
C VAL A 47 10.03 20.27 0.94
N ASP A 48 9.75 21.38 1.60
CA ASP A 48 8.95 22.48 1.09
C ASP A 48 9.84 23.72 0.96
N LYS A 49 9.24 24.86 0.63
CA LYS A 49 9.90 26.16 0.67
C LYS A 49 9.35 27.01 1.81
N ASP A 50 10.24 27.73 2.48
CA ASP A 50 9.85 28.74 3.46
C ASP A 50 9.35 30.03 2.78
N GLU A 51 9.01 31.05 3.58
CA GLU A 51 8.52 32.34 3.08
C GLU A 51 9.54 33.10 2.21
N ASN A 52 10.84 32.78 2.34
CA ASN A 52 11.93 33.36 1.57
C ASN A 52 12.28 32.53 0.33
N GLY A 53 11.65 31.35 0.16
CA GLY A 53 11.93 30.42 -0.93
C GLY A 53 13.05 29.42 -0.63
N GLU A 54 13.58 29.41 0.60
CA GLU A 54 14.63 28.50 1.05
C GLU A 54 14.06 27.11 1.39
N GLU A 55 14.89 26.07 1.31
CA GLU A 55 14.46 24.70 1.59
C GLU A 55 14.08 24.51 3.06
N LEU A 56 12.84 24.08 3.29
CA LEU A 56 12.31 23.73 4.59
C LEU A 56 12.03 22.23 4.68
N VAL A 57 12.77 21.51 5.53
CA VAL A 57 12.49 20.11 5.81
C VAL A 57 11.27 19.99 6.73
N ILE A 58 10.28 19.19 6.32
CA ILE A 58 9.08 18.90 7.11
C ILE A 58 9.44 17.95 8.25
N LYS A 59 9.18 18.38 9.49
CA LYS A 59 9.53 17.61 10.71
C LYS A 59 8.34 17.30 11.62
N ASP A 60 7.19 17.94 11.39
CA ASP A 60 6.00 17.87 12.24
C ASP A 60 5.13 16.63 11.96
N ILE A 61 5.80 15.49 11.82
CA ILE A 61 5.22 14.19 11.50
C ILE A 61 4.51 13.61 12.70
N LYS A 62 3.31 13.06 12.47
CA LYS A 62 2.49 12.37 13.46
C LYS A 62 2.39 10.89 13.16
N THR A 63 2.25 10.11 14.22
CA THR A 63 1.92 8.69 14.11
C THR A 63 0.45 8.53 13.76
N VAL A 64 0.18 7.80 12.68
CA VAL A 64 -1.15 7.38 12.24
C VAL A 64 -1.09 5.88 11.98
N MET A 65 -2.13 5.13 12.37
CA MET A 65 -2.15 3.66 12.19
C MET A 65 -0.91 2.98 12.80
N GLY A 66 -0.40 3.54 13.91
CA GLY A 66 0.72 2.99 14.67
C GLY A 66 2.11 3.30 14.10
N LYS A 67 2.23 3.98 12.96
CA LYS A 67 3.51 4.33 12.34
C LYS A 67 3.58 5.78 11.87
N THR A 68 4.80 6.28 11.68
CA THR A 68 5.06 7.63 11.15
C THR A 68 5.05 7.67 9.63
N MET A 69 5.30 6.53 8.97
CA MET A 69 5.25 6.37 7.53
C MET A 69 4.86 4.95 7.17
N HIS A 70 4.03 4.82 6.14
CA HIS A 70 3.86 3.59 5.37
C HIS A 70 4.62 3.74 4.06
N LEU A 71 5.59 2.85 3.83
CA LEU A 71 6.39 2.80 2.62
C LEU A 71 6.08 1.50 1.88
N VAL A 72 5.60 1.63 0.65
CA VAL A 72 5.27 0.52 -0.22
C VAL A 72 6.21 0.55 -1.42
N VAL A 73 6.85 -0.57 -1.69
CA VAL A 73 7.74 -0.77 -2.84
C VAL A 73 7.18 -1.92 -3.67
N VAL A 74 6.83 -1.64 -4.92
CA VAL A 74 6.25 -2.62 -5.84
C VAL A 74 7.06 -2.63 -7.13
N LYS A 75 7.38 -3.79 -7.68
CA LYS A 75 7.97 -3.86 -9.03
C LYS A 75 6.92 -3.44 -10.06
N ALA A 76 7.30 -2.76 -11.14
CA ALA A 76 6.36 -2.21 -12.13
C ALA A 76 5.46 -3.27 -12.81
N ASP A 77 5.88 -4.53 -12.85
CA ASP A 77 5.08 -5.67 -13.34
C ASP A 77 4.19 -6.32 -12.27
N LEU A 78 4.14 -5.73 -11.07
CA LEU A 78 3.38 -6.16 -9.89
C LEU A 78 3.78 -7.54 -9.35
N SER A 79 4.94 -8.08 -9.75
CA SER A 79 5.38 -9.41 -9.31
C SER A 79 6.07 -9.43 -7.94
N SER A 80 6.56 -8.28 -7.48
CA SER A 80 7.20 -8.10 -6.17
C SER A 80 6.55 -6.98 -5.38
N PHE A 81 6.44 -7.17 -4.06
CA PHE A 81 5.78 -6.25 -3.14
C PHE A 81 6.49 -6.28 -1.78
N ALA A 82 6.70 -5.10 -1.21
CA ALA A 82 7.17 -4.92 0.16
C ALA A 82 6.45 -3.72 0.79
N HIS A 83 5.91 -3.90 2.00
CA HIS A 83 5.30 -2.83 2.79
C HIS A 83 5.94 -2.78 4.17
N PHE A 84 6.61 -1.69 4.47
CA PHE A 84 7.38 -1.50 5.70
C PHE A 84 7.37 -0.03 6.14
N HIS A 85 7.91 0.22 7.33
CA HIS A 85 7.70 1.46 8.08
C HIS A 85 9.05 2.06 8.48
N PRO A 86 9.53 3.07 7.75
CA PRO A 86 10.79 3.75 8.07
C PRO A 86 10.81 4.39 9.45
N PHE A 87 11.99 4.42 10.08
CA PHE A 87 12.24 5.07 11.37
C PHE A 87 12.41 6.57 11.18
N PHE A 88 11.64 7.39 11.90
CA PHE A 88 11.70 8.84 11.77
C PHE A 88 12.60 9.47 12.83
N ASP A 89 13.55 10.30 12.39
CA ASP A 89 14.33 11.18 13.26
C ASP A 89 13.68 12.58 13.28
N PRO A 90 13.06 12.99 14.40
CA PRO A 90 12.38 14.29 14.50
C PRO A 90 13.34 15.49 14.53
N THR A 91 14.62 15.29 14.84
CA THR A 91 15.62 16.36 14.86
C THR A 91 16.03 16.73 13.44
N THR A 92 16.30 15.73 12.60
CA THR A 92 16.73 15.95 11.21
C THR A 92 15.56 16.02 10.23
N GLY A 93 14.43 15.37 10.52
CA GLY A 93 13.31 15.19 9.60
C GLY A 93 13.50 14.04 8.61
N ILE A 94 14.49 13.19 8.82
CA ILE A 94 14.84 12.09 7.92
C ILE A 94 14.17 10.81 8.40
N PHE A 95 13.59 10.08 7.46
CA PHE A 95 13.14 8.72 7.62
C PHE A 95 14.23 7.76 7.15
N GLN A 96 14.59 6.77 7.96
CA GLN A 96 15.57 5.75 7.61
C GLN A 96 14.88 4.39 7.48
N ALA A 97 15.11 3.73 6.35
CA ALA A 97 14.56 2.42 6.05
C ALA A 97 15.69 1.48 5.61
N PRO A 98 16.27 0.71 6.56
CA PRO A 98 17.21 -0.36 6.23
C PRO A 98 16.50 -1.42 5.37
N ILE A 99 17.09 -1.78 4.23
CA ILE A 99 16.62 -2.88 3.37
C ILE A 99 17.69 -3.95 3.25
N HIS A 100 17.27 -5.22 3.13
CA HIS A 100 18.16 -6.40 3.16
C HIS A 100 19.11 -6.44 4.37
N LEU A 101 18.76 -5.76 5.46
CA LEU A 101 19.45 -5.80 6.75
C LEU A 101 18.55 -6.50 7.76
N PRO A 102 19.10 -7.33 8.68
CA PRO A 102 18.31 -8.01 9.69
C PRO A 102 17.45 -7.03 10.50
N THR A 103 16.18 -7.36 10.65
CA THR A 103 15.25 -6.61 11.50
C THR A 103 14.55 -7.56 12.46
N ALA A 104 14.53 -7.18 13.73
CA ALA A 104 13.71 -7.87 14.74
C ALA A 104 12.29 -7.30 14.80
N HIS A 105 12.01 -6.19 14.09
CA HIS A 105 10.71 -5.56 14.13
C HIS A 105 9.75 -6.25 13.15
N PRO A 106 8.67 -6.91 13.63
CA PRO A 106 7.77 -7.67 12.76
C PRO A 106 7.13 -6.81 11.67
N ASP A 107 6.76 -5.57 11.98
CA ASP A 107 6.17 -4.64 11.00
C ASP A 107 7.13 -4.22 9.87
N ASN A 108 8.43 -4.52 9.96
CA ASN A 108 9.42 -4.21 8.92
C ASN A 108 10.00 -5.46 8.27
N GLN A 109 9.43 -6.65 8.51
CA GLN A 109 9.91 -7.91 7.93
C GLN A 109 10.00 -7.87 6.39
N ASP A 110 9.14 -7.09 5.73
CA ASP A 110 9.08 -6.97 4.28
C ASP A 110 10.23 -6.13 3.69
N SER A 111 10.95 -5.36 4.50
CA SER A 111 12.15 -4.62 4.06
C SER A 111 13.26 -5.53 3.53
N LEU A 112 13.27 -6.81 3.95
CA LEU A 112 14.16 -7.84 3.43
C LEU A 112 13.82 -8.28 1.99
N ARG A 113 12.63 -7.90 1.50
CA ARG A 113 12.09 -8.26 0.19
C ARG A 113 11.90 -7.06 -0.73
N ALA A 114 12.30 -5.86 -0.31
CA ALA A 114 12.28 -4.67 -1.16
C ALA A 114 13.37 -4.77 -2.23
N PHE A 115 13.09 -4.44 -3.48
CA PHE A 115 14.06 -4.51 -4.60
C PHE A 115 14.78 -5.87 -4.74
N PRO A 116 14.06 -7.01 -4.81
CA PRO A 116 14.69 -8.32 -4.80
C PRO A 116 15.46 -8.63 -6.09
N GLU A 117 15.12 -7.96 -7.20
CA GLU A 117 15.71 -8.17 -8.52
C GLU A 117 15.79 -6.89 -9.34
N ALA A 118 16.49 -6.95 -10.47
CA ALA A 118 16.62 -5.82 -11.38
C ALA A 118 15.27 -5.40 -12.00
N GLY A 119 15.14 -4.10 -12.27
CA GLY A 119 14.01 -3.49 -12.95
C GLY A 119 13.51 -2.20 -12.33
N GLU A 120 12.34 -1.80 -12.79
CA GLU A 120 11.64 -0.58 -12.40
C GLU A 120 10.68 -0.87 -11.25
N TYR A 121 10.65 0.05 -10.30
CA TYR A 121 9.89 -0.03 -9.07
C TYR A 121 9.11 1.25 -8.85
N LEU A 122 7.89 1.05 -8.38
CA LEU A 122 6.95 2.06 -7.95
C LEU A 122 7.04 2.13 -6.43
N ILE A 123 7.31 3.30 -5.90
CA ILE A 123 7.43 3.54 -4.47
C ILE A 123 6.31 4.50 -4.06
N TYR A 124 5.52 4.10 -3.08
CA TYR A 124 4.48 4.95 -2.50
C TYR A 124 4.79 5.22 -1.05
N THR A 125 4.66 6.48 -0.63
CA THR A 125 4.85 6.89 0.75
C THR A 125 3.59 7.58 1.25
N GLU A 126 3.11 7.17 2.42
CA GLU A 126 2.03 7.86 3.12
C GLU A 126 2.52 8.33 4.49
N VAL A 127 2.43 9.64 4.72
CA VAL A 127 2.86 10.31 5.95
C VAL A 127 1.82 11.32 6.41
N LYS A 128 1.62 11.47 7.72
CA LYS A 128 0.79 12.54 8.29
C LYS A 128 1.66 13.64 8.87
N SER A 129 1.59 14.84 8.28
CA SER A 129 2.10 16.08 8.88
C SER A 129 0.98 16.81 9.61
N THR A 130 1.33 17.49 10.71
CA THR A 130 0.38 18.33 11.46
C THR A 130 -0.05 19.55 10.67
N SER A 131 0.88 20.18 9.96
CA SER A 131 0.69 21.41 9.20
C SER A 131 0.25 21.17 7.76
N LYS A 132 0.66 20.05 7.13
CA LYS A 132 0.39 19.75 5.72
C LYS A 132 -0.69 18.70 5.49
N GLY A 133 -1.17 18.05 6.55
CA GLY A 133 -2.17 16.99 6.43
C GLY A 133 -1.54 15.67 5.96
N ILE A 134 -2.28 14.88 5.17
CA ILE A 134 -1.77 13.61 4.63
C ILE A 134 -0.93 13.94 3.40
N LEU A 135 0.29 13.43 3.38
CA LEU A 135 1.23 13.49 2.26
C LEU A 135 1.30 12.09 1.66
N LEU A 136 0.67 11.92 0.49
CA LEU A 136 0.77 10.73 -0.33
C LEU A 136 1.64 11.07 -1.53
N HIS A 137 2.75 10.35 -1.69
CA HIS A 137 3.65 10.53 -2.82
C HIS A 137 3.92 9.22 -3.54
N ALA A 138 4.15 9.36 -4.84
CA ALA A 138 4.56 8.29 -5.72
C ALA A 138 5.94 8.67 -6.32
N LEU A 139 6.85 7.71 -6.34
CA LEU A 139 8.20 7.83 -6.85
C LEU A 139 8.51 6.63 -7.74
N ASP A 140 9.27 6.85 -8.80
CA ASP A 140 9.77 5.79 -9.66
C ASP A 140 11.25 5.57 -9.40
N GLN A 141 11.66 4.31 -9.26
CA GLN A 141 13.05 3.95 -9.02
C GLN A 141 13.48 2.80 -9.92
N LYS A 142 14.61 2.99 -10.60
CA LYS A 142 15.28 1.94 -11.35
C LYS A 142 16.41 1.34 -10.53
N THR A 143 16.46 0.03 -10.49
CA THR A 143 17.57 -0.72 -9.88
C THR A 143 18.61 -1.10 -10.94
N ALA A 144 19.84 -1.41 -10.50
CA ALA A 144 20.90 -1.84 -11.39
C ALA A 144 20.64 -3.25 -11.97
N GLY A 145 21.03 -3.48 -13.22
CA GLY A 145 20.95 -4.80 -13.90
C GLY A 145 19.85 -4.89 -14.94
N GLU A 146 19.73 -6.06 -15.56
CA GLU A 146 18.72 -6.36 -16.59
C GLU A 146 17.44 -6.93 -15.96
N ALA A 147 16.31 -6.31 -16.27
CA ALA A 147 15.03 -6.67 -15.69
C ALA A 147 14.44 -7.91 -16.37
N THR A 148 13.97 -8.87 -15.56
CA THR A 148 13.03 -9.88 -16.04
C THR A 148 11.61 -9.37 -15.83
N PHE A 149 10.79 -9.39 -16.89
CA PHE A 149 9.37 -9.06 -16.81
C PHE A 149 8.56 -10.31 -16.53
N ARG A 150 7.62 -10.24 -15.57
CA ARG A 150 6.66 -11.31 -15.29
C ARG A 150 5.24 -10.84 -15.63
N PRO A 151 4.60 -11.42 -16.66
CA PRO A 151 3.23 -11.08 -16.99
C PRO A 151 2.28 -11.36 -15.82
N LEU A 152 1.43 -10.39 -15.53
CA LEU A 152 0.39 -10.51 -14.53
C LEU A 152 -0.81 -11.27 -15.13
N HIS A 153 -1.36 -12.22 -14.38
CA HIS A 153 -2.53 -13.00 -14.77
C HIS A 153 -3.60 -12.86 -13.68
N PRO A 154 -4.88 -12.70 -14.03
CA PRO A 154 -5.94 -12.68 -13.05
C PRO A 154 -6.07 -14.04 -12.37
N ASP A 155 -6.34 -14.02 -11.07
CA ASP A 155 -6.80 -15.21 -10.36
C ASP A 155 -8.19 -15.59 -10.88
N THR A 156 -8.52 -16.88 -10.86
CA THR A 156 -9.80 -17.39 -11.35
C THR A 156 -10.72 -17.67 -10.16
N PRO A 157 -11.89 -17.01 -10.06
CA PRO A 157 -12.85 -17.34 -9.03
C PRO A 157 -13.51 -18.69 -9.30
N GLN A 158 -14.09 -19.29 -8.26
CA GLN A 158 -14.99 -20.42 -8.40
C GLN A 158 -16.31 -19.99 -9.05
N ALA A 159 -17.18 -20.96 -9.36
CA ALA A 159 -18.48 -20.70 -10.00
C ALA A 159 -19.41 -19.78 -9.19
N ASP A 160 -19.19 -19.67 -7.88
CA ASP A 160 -19.90 -18.76 -6.97
C ASP A 160 -19.25 -17.37 -6.85
N GLY A 161 -18.20 -17.08 -7.64
CA GLY A 161 -17.48 -15.82 -7.61
C GLY A 161 -16.40 -15.73 -6.51
N ILE A 162 -16.18 -16.79 -5.72
CA ILE A 162 -15.22 -16.78 -4.63
C ILE A 162 -13.82 -17.17 -5.13
N TYR A 163 -12.84 -16.32 -4.85
CA TYR A 163 -11.42 -16.63 -5.06
C TYR A 163 -10.91 -17.46 -3.88
N VAL A 164 -10.30 -18.61 -4.18
CA VAL A 164 -9.75 -19.51 -3.15
C VAL A 164 -8.26 -19.70 -3.34
N HIS A 165 -7.49 -19.29 -2.34
CA HIS A 165 -6.04 -19.51 -2.29
C HIS A 165 -5.68 -20.40 -1.11
N TYR A 166 -4.56 -21.10 -1.24
CA TYR A 166 -3.96 -21.87 -0.16
C TYR A 166 -2.60 -21.30 0.17
N LEU A 167 -2.27 -21.24 1.47
CA LEU A 167 -1.00 -20.71 1.94
C LEU A 167 -0.31 -21.67 2.90
N ASP A 168 1.02 -21.68 2.86
CA ASP A 168 1.84 -22.34 3.87
C ASP A 168 1.87 -21.57 5.20
N GLU A 169 2.63 -22.07 6.17
CA GLU A 169 2.74 -21.46 7.50
C GLU A 169 3.35 -20.04 7.48
N LYS A 170 4.05 -19.68 6.41
CA LYS A 170 4.69 -18.37 6.20
C LYS A 170 3.85 -17.44 5.33
N GLY A 171 2.66 -17.87 4.90
CA GLY A 171 1.79 -17.09 4.02
C GLY A 171 2.20 -17.10 2.56
N GLN A 172 3.03 -18.05 2.13
CA GLN A 172 3.41 -18.21 0.72
C GLN A 172 2.38 -19.06 0.00
N LYS A 173 2.17 -18.79 -1.31
CA LYS A 173 1.25 -19.55 -2.16
C LYS A 173 1.59 -21.05 -2.08
N ALA A 174 0.58 -21.86 -1.84
CA ALA A 174 0.68 -23.29 -1.67
C ALA A 174 -0.50 -24.00 -2.35
N GLU A 175 -0.51 -25.33 -2.27
CA GLU A 175 -1.54 -26.19 -2.86
C GLU A 175 -2.65 -26.54 -1.86
N ALA A 176 -3.73 -27.13 -2.38
CA ALA A 176 -4.83 -27.62 -1.57
C ALA A 176 -4.35 -28.58 -0.47
N GLY A 177 -4.70 -28.24 0.77
CA GLY A 177 -4.28 -29.00 1.96
C GLY A 177 -3.13 -28.37 2.73
N ALA A 178 -2.65 -27.19 2.33
CA ALA A 178 -1.72 -26.37 3.10
C ALA A 178 -2.31 -25.87 4.44
N ARG A 179 -1.53 -25.07 5.17
CA ARG A 179 -1.89 -24.59 6.52
C ARG A 179 -3.13 -23.71 6.50
N TYR A 180 -3.17 -22.78 5.56
CA TYR A 180 -4.26 -21.81 5.45
C TYR A 180 -4.99 -21.98 4.13
N ARG A 181 -6.28 -21.64 4.17
CA ARG A 181 -7.13 -21.48 3.00
C ARG A 181 -7.86 -20.15 3.14
N THR A 182 -7.88 -19.37 2.08
CA THR A 182 -8.57 -18.07 2.06
C THR A 182 -9.76 -18.14 1.12
N GLU A 183 -10.83 -17.43 1.47
CA GLU A 183 -11.97 -17.17 0.59
C GLU A 183 -12.06 -15.65 0.43
N ILE A 184 -12.11 -15.17 -0.82
CA ILE A 184 -12.23 -13.74 -1.11
C ILE A 184 -13.40 -13.53 -2.06
N SER A 185 -14.26 -12.56 -1.75
CA SER A 185 -15.29 -12.07 -2.66
C SER A 185 -15.03 -10.60 -2.97
N ILE A 186 -15.38 -10.19 -4.18
CA ILE A 186 -15.37 -8.80 -4.62
C ILE A 186 -16.80 -8.44 -4.98
N SER A 187 -17.33 -7.37 -4.41
CA SER A 187 -18.62 -6.81 -4.80
C SER A 187 -18.47 -5.34 -5.20
N GLN A 188 -19.28 -4.91 -6.16
CA GLN A 188 -19.32 -3.54 -6.66
C GLN A 188 -20.73 -2.99 -6.41
N THR A 189 -20.79 -1.86 -5.71
CA THR A 189 -22.02 -1.09 -5.51
C THR A 189 -21.89 0.24 -6.25
N PRO A 190 -22.65 0.46 -7.34
CA PRO A 190 -22.62 1.73 -8.04
C PRO A 190 -23.09 2.89 -7.17
N GLY A 191 -22.43 4.04 -7.31
CA GLY A 191 -22.73 5.24 -6.53
C GLY A 191 -22.65 6.52 -7.35
N GLU A 192 -23.17 7.61 -6.78
CA GLU A 192 -23.03 8.93 -7.39
C GLU A 192 -21.57 9.38 -7.34
N GLY A 193 -20.96 9.62 -8.50
CA GLY A 193 -19.58 10.07 -8.62
C GLY A 193 -18.51 8.96 -8.54
N GLY A 194 -18.90 7.69 -8.45
CA GLY A 194 -17.98 6.56 -8.44
C GLY A 194 -18.60 5.28 -7.87
N ASP A 195 -17.86 4.18 -7.99
CA ASP A 195 -18.31 2.87 -7.52
C ASP A 195 -17.61 2.50 -6.21
N LEU A 196 -18.36 1.90 -5.29
CA LEU A 196 -17.81 1.32 -4.07
C LEU A 196 -17.49 -0.15 -4.30
N PHE A 197 -16.21 -0.51 -4.23
CA PHE A 197 -15.75 -1.88 -4.22
C PHE A 197 -15.61 -2.36 -2.78
N THR A 198 -16.15 -3.53 -2.47
CA THR A 198 -15.97 -4.21 -1.19
C THR A 198 -15.27 -5.53 -1.42
N PHE A 199 -14.21 -5.76 -0.65
CA PHE A 199 -13.44 -7.00 -0.64
C PHE A 199 -13.66 -7.67 0.70
N GLU A 200 -14.36 -8.81 0.71
CA GLU A 200 -14.47 -9.64 1.91
C GLU A 200 -13.40 -10.71 1.86
N PHE A 201 -12.58 -10.79 2.90
CA PHE A 201 -11.53 -11.78 3.05
C PHE A 201 -11.83 -12.65 4.26
N LEU A 202 -11.80 -13.97 4.08
CA LEU A 202 -11.95 -14.94 5.16
C LEU A 202 -10.74 -15.86 5.23
N LEU A 203 -10.08 -15.89 6.40
CA LEU A 203 -9.00 -16.84 6.69
C LEU A 203 -9.54 -18.09 7.39
N LYS A 204 -9.22 -19.25 6.83
CA LYS A 204 -9.43 -20.56 7.46
C LYS A 204 -8.09 -21.26 7.69
N GLU A 205 -8.00 -22.00 8.79
CA GLU A 205 -6.85 -22.82 9.14
C GLU A 205 -7.21 -24.31 9.07
N LYS A 206 -6.28 -25.12 8.55
CA LYS A 206 -6.44 -26.57 8.48
C LYS A 206 -6.33 -27.19 9.87
N THR A 207 -7.31 -28.02 10.19
CA THR A 207 -7.38 -28.83 11.41
C THR A 207 -7.70 -30.28 11.05
N ASN A 208 -7.79 -31.15 12.06
CA ASN A 208 -8.19 -32.55 11.87
C ASN A 208 -9.62 -32.70 11.31
N SER A 209 -10.50 -31.71 11.48
CA SER A 209 -11.87 -31.72 10.97
C SER A 209 -12.03 -30.97 9.64
N GLY A 210 -10.91 -30.61 8.99
CA GLY A 210 -10.90 -29.78 7.79
C GLY A 210 -10.54 -28.33 8.07
N TYR A 211 -10.93 -27.42 7.17
CA TYR A 211 -10.66 -25.98 7.30
C TYR A 211 -11.70 -25.30 8.18
N ASN A 212 -11.26 -24.77 9.31
CA ASN A 212 -12.10 -23.97 10.21
C ASN A 212 -11.70 -22.50 10.14
N GLU A 213 -12.66 -21.61 10.31
CA GLU A 213 -12.39 -20.18 10.42
C GLU A 213 -11.42 -19.89 11.57
N VAL A 214 -10.45 -19.01 11.33
CA VAL A 214 -9.56 -18.54 12.40
C VAL A 214 -10.37 -17.75 13.40
N GLU A 215 -10.33 -18.13 14.68
CA GLU A 215 -11.21 -17.52 15.70
C GLU A 215 -10.86 -16.07 16.03
N SER A 216 -9.58 -15.68 15.89
CA SER A 216 -9.16 -14.29 16.03
C SER A 216 -7.88 -13.98 15.26
N LEU A 217 -7.93 -12.88 14.54
CA LEU A 217 -6.75 -12.19 14.02
C LEU A 217 -6.18 -11.28 15.11
N GLN A 218 -4.85 -11.14 15.13
CA GLN A 218 -4.20 -10.21 16.04
C GLN A 218 -4.27 -8.79 15.48
N PRO A 219 -4.42 -7.76 16.33
CA PRO A 219 -4.32 -6.39 15.88
C PRO A 219 -2.94 -6.14 15.29
N TRP A 220 -2.92 -5.39 14.19
CA TRP A 220 -1.69 -4.96 13.55
C TRP A 220 -1.86 -3.52 13.13
N LEU A 221 -0.91 -2.66 13.56
CA LEU A 221 -0.93 -1.23 13.19
C LEU A 221 -2.26 -0.54 13.55
N MET A 222 -2.81 -0.88 14.72
CA MET A 222 -4.09 -0.40 15.25
C MET A 222 -5.36 -0.82 14.46
N MET A 223 -5.22 -1.65 13.42
CA MET A 223 -6.33 -2.14 12.59
C MET A 223 -6.43 -3.68 12.62
N GLY A 224 -7.48 -4.24 11.99
CA GLY A 224 -7.65 -5.69 11.79
C GLY A 224 -6.84 -6.23 10.61
N GLY A 225 -6.64 -5.41 9.57
CA GLY A 225 -5.81 -5.71 8.42
C GLY A 225 -5.56 -4.45 7.58
N HIS A 226 -4.57 -4.51 6.71
CA HIS A 226 -4.23 -3.47 5.73
C HIS A 226 -4.30 -4.07 4.34
N ALA A 227 -4.52 -3.25 3.32
CA ALA A 227 -4.43 -3.70 1.95
C ALA A 227 -3.88 -2.61 1.04
N ILE A 228 -3.09 -3.00 0.06
CA ILE A 228 -2.66 -2.13 -1.02
C ILE A 228 -3.32 -2.59 -2.31
N LEU A 229 -4.09 -1.72 -2.96
CA LEU A 229 -4.64 -1.95 -4.29
C LEU A 229 -3.84 -1.15 -5.32
N LEU A 230 -3.45 -1.79 -6.42
CA LEU A 230 -2.71 -1.16 -7.50
C LEU A 230 -3.22 -1.60 -8.88
N SER A 231 -3.34 -0.67 -9.83
CA SER A 231 -3.61 -1.00 -11.24
C SER A 231 -2.35 -1.52 -11.94
N SER A 232 -2.53 -2.37 -12.95
CA SER A 232 -1.41 -2.86 -13.77
C SER A 232 -1.01 -1.85 -14.86
N HIS A 233 -1.96 -1.06 -15.34
CA HIS A 233 -1.79 -0.01 -16.34
C HIS A 233 -1.23 1.27 -15.72
N GLY A 234 -0.39 1.95 -16.50
CA GLY A 234 0.30 3.19 -16.17
C GLY A 234 1.82 3.03 -16.29
N GLU A 235 2.48 4.02 -16.89
CA GLU A 235 3.94 4.02 -17.11
C GLU A 235 4.69 4.30 -15.81
N THR A 236 4.21 5.27 -15.02
CA THR A 236 4.85 5.71 -13.78
C THR A 236 3.96 5.49 -12.56
N ALA A 237 4.53 5.55 -11.36
CA ALA A 237 3.83 5.32 -10.11
C ALA A 237 2.63 6.27 -9.91
N LYS A 238 2.73 7.51 -10.41
CA LYS A 238 1.65 8.52 -10.34
C LYS A 238 0.50 8.27 -11.33
N ASP A 239 0.73 7.49 -12.38
CA ASP A 239 -0.28 7.21 -13.41
C ASP A 239 -1.17 6.02 -13.02
N ARG A 240 -0.81 5.32 -11.95
CA ARG A 240 -1.51 4.12 -11.47
C ARG A 240 -2.50 4.46 -10.37
N VAL A 241 -3.59 3.70 -10.34
CA VAL A 241 -4.45 3.64 -9.15
C VAL A 241 -3.59 3.09 -8.02
N PHE A 242 -3.52 3.81 -6.91
CA PHE A 242 -2.96 3.36 -5.65
C PHE A 242 -3.97 3.63 -4.55
N ALA A 243 -4.31 2.62 -3.77
CA ALA A 243 -5.13 2.78 -2.58
C ALA A 243 -4.52 1.98 -1.41
N HIS A 244 -4.46 2.63 -0.25
CA HIS A 244 -4.04 2.03 1.00
C HIS A 244 -5.25 1.92 1.93
N GLU A 245 -5.81 0.72 1.98
CA GLU A 245 -7.07 0.44 2.63
C GLU A 245 -6.88 -0.33 3.93
N HIS A 246 -7.87 -0.20 4.81
CA HIS A 246 -7.83 -0.77 6.14
C HIS A 246 -9.10 -1.53 6.42
N SER A 247 -8.97 -2.60 7.21
CA SER A 247 -10.12 -3.30 7.76
C SER A 247 -10.24 -3.06 9.26
N GLY A 248 -11.47 -2.82 9.71
CA GLY A 248 -11.81 -2.87 11.12
C GLY A 248 -11.47 -4.23 11.73
N ARG A 249 -11.31 -4.26 13.05
CA ARG A 249 -11.06 -5.51 13.76
C ARG A 249 -12.35 -6.33 13.85
N PRO A 250 -12.36 -7.62 13.48
CA PRO A 250 -13.48 -8.49 13.78
C PRO A 250 -13.52 -8.77 15.30
N GLU A 251 -14.70 -8.68 15.91
CA GLU A 251 -14.89 -9.05 17.33
C GLU A 251 -14.65 -10.55 17.56
N LYS A 252 -15.05 -11.37 16.57
CA LYS A 252 -14.83 -12.82 16.50
C LYS A 252 -14.65 -13.23 15.03
N GLY A 253 -13.84 -14.25 14.80
CA GLY A 253 -13.64 -14.83 13.48
C GLY A 253 -12.47 -14.22 12.70
N GLY A 254 -12.33 -14.69 11.46
CA GLY A 254 -11.21 -14.44 10.57
C GLY A 254 -11.61 -13.60 9.36
N ARG A 255 -12.77 -12.93 9.43
CA ARG A 255 -13.31 -12.13 8.34
C ARG A 255 -12.84 -10.68 8.43
N LEU A 256 -12.27 -10.19 7.34
CA LEU A 256 -11.89 -8.79 7.13
C LEU A 256 -12.70 -8.23 5.96
N HIS A 257 -13.05 -6.95 6.07
CA HIS A 257 -13.73 -6.20 5.03
C HIS A 257 -12.88 -4.99 4.67
N PHE A 258 -12.53 -4.85 3.40
CA PHE A 258 -11.85 -3.68 2.86
C PHE A 258 -12.79 -3.00 1.86
N SER A 259 -12.72 -1.68 1.79
CA SER A 259 -13.55 -0.91 0.88
C SER A 259 -12.69 0.07 0.10
N TYR A 260 -12.90 0.16 -1.20
CA TYR A 260 -12.25 1.15 -2.06
C TYR A 260 -13.32 1.90 -2.85
N PHE A 261 -13.35 3.22 -2.71
CA PHE A 261 -14.26 4.06 -3.49
C PHE A 261 -13.55 4.60 -4.73
N ALA A 262 -13.86 4.03 -5.89
CA ALA A 262 -13.32 4.42 -7.17
C ALA A 262 -14.02 5.69 -7.69
N ARG A 263 -13.55 6.86 -7.24
CA ARG A 263 -14.08 8.15 -7.72
C ARG A 263 -13.85 8.27 -9.22
N GLY A 264 -14.93 8.45 -9.98
CA GLY A 264 -14.90 8.48 -11.45
C GLY A 264 -14.88 7.11 -12.13
N GLY A 265 -14.96 6.01 -11.36
CA GLY A 265 -14.94 4.63 -11.86
C GLY A 265 -13.53 4.03 -11.97
N MET A 266 -13.47 2.74 -12.26
CA MET A 266 -12.21 2.03 -12.57
C MET A 266 -12.06 1.86 -14.08
N ALA A 267 -10.83 1.97 -14.59
CA ALA A 267 -10.54 1.65 -15.99
C ALA A 267 -10.54 0.12 -16.20
N PRO A 268 -11.02 -0.40 -17.34
CA PRO A 268 -10.91 -1.82 -17.66
C PRO A 268 -9.44 -2.26 -17.72
N ASP A 269 -9.00 -3.07 -16.76
CA ASP A 269 -7.62 -3.52 -16.62
C ASP A 269 -7.48 -4.62 -15.55
N LEU A 270 -6.28 -5.16 -15.38
CA LEU A 270 -5.90 -5.95 -14.21
C LEU A 270 -5.55 -5.06 -13.02
N TYR A 271 -6.02 -5.49 -11.86
CA TYR A 271 -5.71 -4.89 -10.57
C TYR A 271 -5.13 -5.96 -9.66
N ARG A 272 -4.17 -5.57 -8.82
CA ARG A 272 -3.61 -6.44 -7.80
C ARG A 272 -3.79 -5.81 -6.43
N MET A 273 -4.33 -6.59 -5.51
CA MET A 273 -4.50 -6.21 -4.12
C MET A 273 -3.64 -7.11 -3.23
N TRP A 274 -2.82 -6.53 -2.36
CA TRP A 274 -2.10 -7.26 -1.32
C TRP A 274 -2.77 -7.01 0.03
N MET A 275 -3.45 -8.01 0.56
CA MET A 275 -4.08 -7.94 1.89
C MET A 275 -3.11 -8.47 2.94
N GLN A 276 -2.96 -7.74 4.03
CA GLN A 276 -2.02 -8.01 5.09
C GLN A 276 -2.72 -8.06 6.44
N PHE A 277 -2.44 -9.10 7.22
CA PHE A 277 -3.03 -9.32 8.54
C PHE A 277 -2.08 -10.12 9.42
N LYS A 278 -2.24 -10.00 10.74
CA LYS A 278 -1.38 -10.69 11.70
C LYS A 278 -2.08 -11.90 12.30
N HIS A 279 -1.44 -13.05 12.20
CA HIS A 279 -1.89 -14.29 12.82
C HIS A 279 -0.70 -15.04 13.42
N LYS A 280 -0.85 -15.50 14.68
CA LYS A 280 0.19 -16.24 15.43
C LYS A 280 1.57 -15.57 15.44
N GLY A 281 1.59 -14.25 15.53
CA GLY A 281 2.82 -13.45 15.60
C GLY A 281 3.40 -13.06 14.24
N THR A 282 2.91 -13.65 13.15
CA THR A 282 3.40 -13.42 11.79
C THR A 282 2.47 -12.50 11.02
N VAL A 283 3.03 -11.53 10.29
CA VAL A 283 2.28 -10.75 9.30
C VAL A 283 2.25 -11.57 8.00
N LEU A 284 1.06 -11.95 7.57
CA LEU A 284 0.82 -12.68 6.34
C LEU A 284 0.38 -11.67 5.26
N THR A 285 0.90 -11.84 4.04
CA THR A 285 0.55 -10.99 2.88
C THR A 285 -0.03 -11.89 1.79
N LEU A 286 -1.30 -11.69 1.46
CA LEU A 286 -1.98 -12.40 0.38
C LEU A 286 -2.19 -11.49 -0.83
N PRO A 287 -1.63 -11.81 -2.00
CA PRO A 287 -2.03 -11.18 -3.24
C PRO A 287 -3.35 -11.76 -3.78
N LEU A 288 -4.19 -10.90 -4.33
CA LEU A 288 -5.30 -11.22 -5.22
C LEU A 288 -5.13 -10.39 -6.49
N THR A 289 -5.19 -11.03 -7.65
CA THR A 289 -5.23 -10.34 -8.94
C THR A 289 -6.60 -10.55 -9.58
N PHE A 290 -7.26 -9.49 -10.02
CA PHE A 290 -8.57 -9.57 -10.65
C PHE A 290 -8.64 -8.63 -11.85
N ALA A 291 -9.50 -8.96 -12.82
CA ALA A 291 -9.81 -8.09 -13.93
C ALA A 291 -11.02 -7.21 -13.60
N TYR A 292 -11.02 -5.98 -14.11
CA TYR A 292 -12.19 -5.11 -14.17
C TYR A 292 -12.58 -4.86 -15.64
N PRO A 293 -13.87 -4.86 -16.02
CA PRO A 293 -15.04 -5.14 -15.20
C PRO A 293 -15.04 -6.57 -14.61
N LEU A 294 -15.68 -6.73 -13.45
CA LEU A 294 -15.83 -8.04 -12.82
C LEU A 294 -16.68 -8.96 -13.72
N GLN A 295 -16.29 -10.24 -13.83
CA GLN A 295 -16.98 -11.25 -14.62
C GLN A 295 -18.16 -11.88 -13.87
#